data_AF-A0A7R9MFK5-F1
#
_entry.id   AF-A0A7R9MFK5-F1
#
_cell.length_a   1.000
_cell.length_b   1.000
_cell.length_c   1.000
_cell.angle_alpha   90.00
_cell.angle_beta   90.00
_cell.angle_gamma   90.00
#
_symmetry.space_group_name_H-M   'P 1'
#
loop_
_entity.id
_entity.type
_entity.pdbx_description
1 polymer ?
#
loop_
_entity_poly.entity_id
_entity_poly.type
_entity_poly.pdbx_seq_one_letter_code
_entity_poly.pdbx_strand_id
1 'polypeptide(L)'
;KDGMANTHEIREPDHRTIYRFMRTLFSAAQLSPECAIITLVYLERLLTYAEIDIVPQTWKRIILGAILLASKVWDDQAVWNVDYCQILRDITVEDMNELERRFLELLQFNINVPSSVYAKYYFDLRSLADQNDITFPTEPLNEDRAQRLEAMSRLCEDKLIDSNRNGFKKWSSLDSIPLTRQSAAILS
;
A
#
# COMPACT_ATOMS: atom_id res chain seq x y z
N LYS A 1 -14.83 49.72 -16.20
CA LYS A 1 -13.56 49.33 -15.54
C LYS A 1 -13.73 47.87 -15.15
N ASP A 2 -13.19 47.01 -15.99
CA ASP A 2 -13.49 45.59 -16.06
C ASP A 2 -13.06 44.84 -14.80
N GLY A 3 -13.97 44.02 -14.29
CA GLY A 3 -13.67 42.97 -13.34
C GLY A 3 -12.93 41.85 -14.07
N MET A 4 -11.62 41.82 -13.93
CA MET A 4 -10.82 40.67 -14.37
C MET A 4 -11.10 39.51 -13.42
N ALA A 5 -11.95 38.59 -13.88
CA ALA A 5 -12.08 37.26 -13.32
C ALA A 5 -10.68 36.63 -13.29
N ASN A 6 -10.20 36.33 -12.09
CA ASN A 6 -8.98 35.57 -11.88
C ASN A 6 -9.28 34.12 -12.26
N THR A 7 -9.33 33.82 -13.56
CA THR A 7 -9.38 32.45 -14.05
C THR A 7 -8.05 31.82 -13.72
N HIS A 8 -7.95 31.17 -12.57
CA HIS A 8 -6.91 30.19 -12.31
C HIS A 8 -6.89 29.25 -13.51
N GLU A 9 -5.87 29.35 -14.36
CA GLU A 9 -5.70 28.48 -15.52
C GLU A 9 -5.81 27.04 -15.04
N ILE A 10 -6.90 26.38 -15.42
CA ILE A 10 -7.15 24.97 -15.18
C ILE A 10 -6.14 24.23 -16.05
N ARG A 11 -4.96 23.99 -15.49
CA ARG A 11 -3.86 23.34 -16.19
C ARG A 11 -3.77 21.89 -15.75
N GLU A 12 -3.75 20.99 -16.74
CA GLU A 12 -3.45 19.58 -16.50
C GLU A 12 -2.13 19.43 -15.73
N PRO A 13 -2.13 18.71 -14.60
CA PRO A 13 -0.92 18.52 -13.82
C PRO A 13 0.05 17.62 -14.59
N ASP A 14 1.29 18.06 -14.76
CA ASP A 14 2.34 17.17 -15.24
C ASP A 14 2.63 16.05 -14.21
N HIS A 15 3.07 14.88 -14.69
CA HIS A 15 3.39 13.71 -13.86
C HIS A 15 4.36 14.05 -12.72
N ARG A 16 5.31 14.96 -12.93
CA ARG A 16 6.24 15.42 -11.88
C ARG A 16 5.53 16.13 -10.73
N THR A 17 4.46 16.85 -11.02
CA THR A 17 3.64 17.55 -10.01
C THR A 17 2.86 16.54 -9.17
N ILE A 18 2.25 15.56 -9.83
CA ILE A 18 1.54 14.46 -9.17
C ILE A 18 2.50 13.67 -8.28
N TYR A 19 3.64 13.24 -8.84
CA TYR A 19 4.67 12.52 -8.09
C TYR A 19 5.17 13.30 -6.88
N ARG A 20 5.44 14.61 -7.03
CA ARG A 20 5.89 15.44 -5.90
C ARG A 20 4.84 15.53 -4.80
N PHE A 21 3.57 15.67 -5.16
CA PHE A 21 2.46 15.68 -4.20
C PHE A 21 2.39 14.36 -3.41
N MET A 22 2.39 13.22 -4.12
CA MET A 22 2.41 11.90 -3.48
C MET A 22 3.64 11.73 -2.60
N ARG A 23 4.84 12.07 -3.10
CA ARG A 23 6.09 11.93 -2.36
C ARG A 23 6.10 12.75 -1.06
N THR A 24 5.53 13.96 -1.09
CA THR A 24 5.39 14.78 0.12
C THR A 24 4.53 14.07 1.17
N LEU A 25 3.40 13.49 0.78
CA LEU A 25 2.53 12.76 1.69
C LEU A 25 3.21 11.50 2.24
N PHE A 26 3.78 10.66 1.36
CA PHE A 26 4.46 9.44 1.77
C PHE A 26 5.63 9.71 2.69
N SER A 27 6.44 10.74 2.41
CA SER A 27 7.57 11.09 3.25
C SER A 27 7.17 11.68 4.59
N ALA A 28 6.13 12.53 4.63
CA ALA A 28 5.73 13.20 5.86
C ALA A 28 4.93 12.29 6.80
N ALA A 29 4.06 11.45 6.23
CA ALA A 29 3.27 10.45 6.97
C ALA A 29 4.00 9.09 7.12
N GLN A 30 5.25 8.98 6.64
CA GLN A 30 6.08 7.77 6.71
C GLN A 30 5.39 6.52 6.14
N LEU A 31 4.63 6.68 5.06
CA LEU A 31 3.86 5.60 4.46
C LEU A 31 4.75 4.58 3.76
N SER A 32 4.38 3.31 3.90
CA SER A 32 5.10 2.20 3.28
C SER A 32 4.91 2.13 1.76
N PRO A 33 5.84 1.53 0.99
CA PRO A 33 5.66 1.31 -0.44
C PRO A 33 4.42 0.49 -0.79
N GLU A 34 4.04 -0.44 0.07
CA GLU A 34 2.85 -1.28 -0.09
C GLU A 34 1.57 -0.44 -0.08
N CYS A 35 1.53 0.64 0.72
CA CYS A 35 0.43 1.62 0.72
C CYS A 35 0.26 2.30 -0.66
N ALA A 36 1.34 2.49 -1.43
CA ALA A 36 1.25 3.02 -2.79
C ALA A 36 0.53 2.05 -3.74
N ILE A 37 0.74 0.74 -3.57
CA ILE A 37 0.04 -0.27 -4.36
C ILE A 37 -1.45 -0.28 -4.02
N ILE A 38 -1.81 -0.24 -2.74
CA ILE A 38 -3.21 -0.14 -2.31
C ILE A 38 -3.87 1.15 -2.83
N THR A 39 -3.15 2.28 -2.78
CA THR A 39 -3.60 3.55 -3.37
C THR A 39 -3.92 3.39 -4.86
N LEU A 40 -3.05 2.73 -5.62
CA LEU A 40 -3.25 2.48 -7.04
C LEU A 40 -4.48 1.61 -7.31
N VAL A 41 -4.71 0.56 -6.51
CA VAL A 41 -5.91 -0.28 -6.59
C VAL A 41 -7.17 0.56 -6.39
N TYR A 42 -7.18 1.45 -5.40
CA TYR A 42 -8.34 2.32 -5.13
C TYR A 42 -8.59 3.34 -6.23
N LEU A 43 -7.53 3.91 -6.82
CA LEU A 43 -7.67 4.81 -7.96
C LEU A 43 -8.26 4.08 -9.18
N GLU A 44 -7.79 2.86 -9.50
CA GLU A 44 -8.35 2.10 -10.61
C GLU A 44 -9.80 1.68 -10.36
N ARG A 45 -10.15 1.35 -9.10
CA ARG A 45 -11.55 1.08 -8.73
C ARG A 45 -12.45 2.29 -8.96
N LEU A 46 -12.00 3.50 -8.62
CA LEU A 46 -12.78 4.71 -8.90
C LEU A 46 -12.97 4.96 -10.40
N LEU A 47 -11.90 4.84 -11.17
CA LEU A 47 -11.95 5.06 -12.63
C LEU A 47 -12.88 4.05 -13.31
N THR A 48 -12.87 2.80 -12.86
CA THR A 48 -13.58 1.69 -13.53
C THR A 48 -15.01 1.50 -13.04
N TYR A 49 -15.25 1.61 -11.73
CA TYR A 49 -16.54 1.27 -11.13
C TYR A 49 -17.40 2.49 -10.79
N ALA A 50 -16.77 3.62 -10.44
CA ALA A 50 -17.48 4.84 -10.12
C ALA A 50 -17.61 5.80 -11.33
N GLU A 51 -17.00 5.44 -12.47
CA GLU A 51 -16.98 6.24 -13.70
C GLU A 51 -16.54 7.69 -13.46
N ILE A 52 -15.64 7.90 -12.50
CA ILE A 52 -15.12 9.23 -12.16
C ILE A 52 -13.89 9.48 -13.01
N ASP A 53 -13.95 10.52 -13.83
CA ASP A 53 -12.76 11.02 -14.51
C ASP A 53 -11.86 11.82 -13.57
N ILE A 54 -10.56 11.52 -13.62
CA ILE A 54 -9.54 12.35 -12.96
C ILE A 54 -9.29 13.56 -13.84
N VAL A 55 -9.83 14.71 -13.43
CA VAL A 55 -9.71 15.99 -14.15
C VAL A 55 -8.76 16.96 -13.42
N PRO A 56 -8.24 18.01 -14.11
CA PRO A 56 -7.24 18.92 -13.53
C PRO A 56 -7.65 19.63 -12.23
N GLN A 57 -8.95 19.77 -11.98
CA GLN A 57 -9.48 20.37 -10.76
C GLN A 57 -9.58 19.39 -9.59
N THR A 58 -9.74 18.09 -9.86
CA THR A 58 -10.10 17.08 -8.85
C THR A 58 -8.97 16.12 -8.50
N TRP A 59 -7.94 16.01 -9.35
CA TRP A 59 -6.87 15.02 -9.18
C TRP A 59 -6.23 15.02 -7.79
N LYS A 60 -5.97 16.21 -7.20
CA LYS A 60 -5.37 16.31 -5.85
C LYS A 60 -6.26 15.68 -4.80
N ARG A 61 -7.57 15.96 -4.86
CA ARG A 61 -8.57 15.44 -3.92
C ARG A 61 -8.73 13.94 -4.08
N ILE A 62 -8.79 13.44 -5.31
CA ILE A 62 -8.90 12.02 -5.61
C ILE A 62 -7.67 11.26 -5.10
N ILE A 63 -6.46 11.72 -5.42
CA ILE A 63 -5.23 11.08 -4.95
C ILE A 63 -5.12 11.15 -3.42
N LEU A 64 -5.44 12.30 -2.81
CA LEU A 64 -5.43 12.44 -1.36
C LEU A 64 -6.40 11.45 -0.69
N GLY A 65 -7.64 11.36 -1.16
CA GLY A 65 -8.63 10.44 -0.61
C GLY A 65 -8.19 8.97 -0.73
N ALA A 66 -7.58 8.60 -1.86
CA ALA A 66 -7.06 7.25 -2.08
C ALA A 66 -5.93 6.90 -1.09
N ILE A 67 -4.97 7.83 -0.90
CA ILE A 67 -3.85 7.66 0.04
C ILE A 67 -4.35 7.59 1.48
N LEU A 68 -5.29 8.46 1.87
CA LEU A 68 -5.85 8.47 3.22
C LEU A 68 -6.47 7.11 3.56
N LEU A 69 -7.36 6.61 2.71
CA LEU A 69 -7.97 5.31 2.94
C LEU A 69 -6.95 4.17 2.89
N ALA A 70 -6.02 4.19 1.93
CA ALA A 70 -4.99 3.16 1.82
C ALA A 70 -4.15 3.09 3.11
N SER A 71 -3.71 4.25 3.61
CA SER A 71 -2.90 4.32 4.84
C SER A 71 -3.65 3.82 6.07
N LYS A 72 -4.97 4.02 6.16
CA LYS A 72 -5.76 3.54 7.31
C LYS A 72 -6.08 2.06 7.27
N VAL A 73 -6.18 1.49 6.08
CA VAL A 73 -6.54 0.07 5.88
C VAL A 73 -5.30 -0.82 5.91
N TRP A 74 -4.18 -0.34 5.38
CA TRP A 74 -2.98 -1.14 5.19
C TRP A 74 -1.92 -0.94 6.28
N ASP A 75 -1.86 0.24 6.91
CA ASP A 75 -0.86 0.53 7.94
C ASP A 75 -1.41 0.17 9.32
N ASP A 76 -0.67 -0.64 10.08
CA ASP A 76 -0.98 -0.98 11.47
C ASP A 76 -0.90 0.25 12.40
N GLN A 77 -0.16 1.30 11.99
CA GLN A 77 -0.05 2.58 12.70
C GLN A 77 -0.61 3.71 11.82
N ALA A 78 -1.93 3.68 11.62
CA ALA A 78 -2.61 4.70 10.83
C ALA A 78 -2.38 6.12 11.34
N VAL A 79 -2.04 7.03 10.42
CA VAL A 79 -1.86 8.46 10.67
C VAL A 79 -3.21 9.16 10.82
N TRP A 80 -3.33 10.06 11.78
CA TRP A 80 -4.59 10.75 12.08
C TRP A 80 -4.82 11.90 11.10
N ASN A 81 -6.09 12.25 10.85
CA ASN A 81 -6.42 13.31 9.88
C ASN A 81 -5.87 14.68 10.26
N VAL A 82 -5.72 14.95 11.56
CA VAL A 82 -5.09 16.18 12.05
C VAL A 82 -3.62 16.29 11.65
N ASP A 83 -2.91 15.17 11.53
CA ASP A 83 -1.51 15.16 11.09
C ASP A 83 -1.40 15.50 9.60
N TYR A 84 -2.34 15.01 8.79
CA TYR A 84 -2.44 15.39 7.38
C TYR A 84 -2.76 16.88 7.17
N CYS A 85 -3.55 17.51 8.05
CA CYS A 85 -3.78 18.96 8.02
C CYS A 85 -2.49 19.76 8.33
N GLN A 86 -1.56 19.21 9.11
CA GLN A 86 -0.26 19.85 9.34
C GLN A 86 0.62 19.84 8.07
N ILE A 87 0.49 18.79 7.26
CA ILE A 87 1.16 18.64 5.96
C ILE A 87 0.50 19.55 4.91
N LEU A 88 -0.84 19.55 4.86
CA LEU A 88 -1.66 20.29 3.91
C LEU A 88 -2.40 21.43 4.63
N ARG A 89 -1.68 22.54 4.87
CA ARG A 89 -2.13 23.66 5.71
C ARG A 89 -3.43 24.35 5.26
N ASP A 90 -3.85 24.12 4.02
CA ASP A 90 -5.05 24.72 3.42
C ASP A 90 -6.31 23.83 3.57
N ILE A 91 -6.22 22.73 4.33
CA ILE A 91 -7.28 21.73 4.49
C ILE A 91 -7.64 21.56 5.97
N THR A 92 -8.94 21.59 6.29
CA THR A 92 -9.43 21.39 7.67
C THR A 92 -9.68 19.91 7.97
N VAL A 93 -9.75 19.57 9.26
CA VAL A 93 -10.01 18.18 9.69
C VAL A 93 -11.41 17.72 9.25
N GLU A 94 -12.39 18.63 9.26
CA GLU A 94 -13.76 18.37 8.79
C GLU A 94 -13.76 18.02 7.29
N ASP A 95 -12.99 18.75 6.49
CA ASP A 95 -12.84 18.52 5.06
C ASP A 95 -12.16 17.18 4.77
N MET A 96 -11.16 16.79 5.57
CA MET A 96 -10.53 15.47 5.49
C MET A 96 -11.48 14.33 5.83
N ASN A 97 -12.25 14.49 6.91
CA ASN A 97 -13.25 13.49 7.32
C ASN A 97 -14.34 13.32 6.26
N GLU A 98 -14.78 14.42 5.65
CA GLU A 98 -15.75 14.37 4.58
C GLU A 98 -15.16 13.72 3.33
N LEU A 99 -13.93 14.06 2.95
CA LEU A 99 -13.23 13.42 1.84
C LEU A 99 -13.16 11.90 1.99
N GLU A 100 -12.86 11.40 3.19
CA GLU A 100 -12.85 9.97 3.48
C GLU A 100 -14.21 9.31 3.35
N ARG A 101 -15.27 9.93 3.91
CA ARG A 101 -16.63 9.41 3.76
C ARG A 101 -17.00 9.31 2.28
N ARG A 102 -16.77 10.37 1.51
CA ARG A 102 -17.07 10.40 0.08
C ARG A 102 -16.29 9.35 -0.67
N PHE A 103 -15.01 9.18 -0.37
CA PHE A 103 -14.20 8.17 -1.05
C PHE A 103 -14.69 6.75 -0.73
N LEU A 104 -15.09 6.48 0.52
CA LEU A 104 -15.70 5.19 0.91
C LEU A 104 -17.03 4.94 0.18
N GLU A 105 -17.89 5.95 0.08
CA GLU A 105 -19.15 5.88 -0.68
C GLU A 105 -18.90 5.54 -2.15
N LEU A 106 -17.93 6.21 -2.78
CA LEU A 106 -17.56 5.99 -4.18
C LEU A 106 -16.97 4.59 -4.42
N LEU A 107 -16.21 4.06 -3.45
CA LEU A 107 -15.75 2.68 -3.48
C LEU A 107 -16.85 1.67 -3.11
N GLN A 108 -18.06 2.13 -2.76
CA GLN A 108 -19.14 1.29 -2.23
C GLN A 108 -18.67 0.43 -1.04
N PHE A 109 -17.79 0.98 -0.21
CA PHE A 109 -17.13 0.31 0.92
C PHE A 109 -16.33 -0.95 0.52
N ASN A 110 -16.03 -1.15 -0.75
CA ASN A 110 -15.14 -2.21 -1.23
C ASN A 110 -13.67 -1.80 -1.01
N ILE A 111 -13.25 -1.85 0.26
CA ILE A 111 -11.88 -1.52 0.69
C ILE A 111 -10.97 -2.74 0.78
N ASN A 112 -11.53 -3.96 0.78
CA ASN A 112 -10.71 -5.16 0.88
C ASN A 112 -9.88 -5.33 -0.40
N VAL A 113 -8.57 -5.55 -0.24
CA VAL A 113 -7.65 -5.87 -1.33
C VAL A 113 -7.12 -7.28 -1.10
N PRO A 114 -7.64 -8.30 -1.81
CA PRO A 114 -7.11 -9.66 -1.71
C PRO A 114 -5.63 -9.72 -2.08
N SER A 115 -4.88 -10.63 -1.46
CA SER A 115 -3.45 -10.79 -1.73
C SER A 115 -3.15 -11.08 -3.20
N SER A 116 -4.05 -11.77 -3.92
CA SER A 116 -3.93 -12.00 -5.36
C SER A 116 -4.02 -10.71 -6.18
N VAL A 117 -4.90 -9.79 -5.77
CA VAL A 117 -5.01 -8.46 -6.40
C VAL A 117 -3.73 -7.68 -6.12
N TYR A 118 -3.32 -7.57 -4.86
CA TYR A 118 -2.06 -6.91 -4.51
C TYR A 118 -0.86 -7.44 -5.32
N ALA A 119 -0.70 -8.77 -5.38
CA ALA A 119 0.38 -9.42 -6.11
C ALA A 119 0.34 -9.09 -7.61
N LYS A 120 -0.85 -9.08 -8.22
CA LYS A 120 -1.02 -8.67 -9.61
C LYS A 120 -0.48 -7.26 -9.85
N TYR A 121 -0.93 -6.27 -9.07
CA TYR A 121 -0.44 -4.88 -9.22
C TYR A 121 1.06 -4.75 -8.97
N TYR A 122 1.59 -5.47 -7.99
CA TYR A 122 3.03 -5.50 -7.72
C TYR A 122 3.83 -6.00 -8.94
N PHE A 123 3.44 -7.14 -9.52
CA PHE A 123 4.13 -7.71 -10.68
C PHE A 123 3.92 -6.89 -11.96
N ASP A 124 2.74 -6.28 -12.13
CA ASP A 124 2.45 -5.37 -13.25
C ASP A 124 3.38 -4.13 -13.17
N LEU A 125 3.49 -3.50 -11.99
CA LEU A 125 4.41 -2.37 -11.77
C LEU A 125 5.88 -2.76 -11.96
N ARG A 126 6.27 -3.96 -11.50
CA ARG A 126 7.61 -4.48 -11.67
C ARG A 126 7.97 -4.66 -13.14
N SER A 127 7.06 -5.26 -13.90
CA SER A 127 7.21 -5.47 -15.35
C SER A 127 7.30 -4.13 -16.09
N LEU A 128 6.49 -3.14 -15.69
CA LEU A 128 6.56 -1.79 -16.23
C LEU A 128 7.89 -1.10 -15.91
N ALA A 129 8.42 -1.28 -14.70
CA ALA A 129 9.72 -0.73 -14.32
C ALA A 129 10.85 -1.33 -15.17
N ASP A 130 10.85 -2.65 -15.36
CA ASP A 130 11.84 -3.34 -16.19
C ASP A 130 11.78 -2.88 -17.65
N GLN A 131 10.58 -2.65 -18.20
CA GLN A 131 10.38 -2.10 -19.55
C GLN A 131 10.87 -0.66 -19.72
N ASN A 132 11.01 0.09 -18.62
CA ASN A 132 11.45 1.48 -18.62
C ASN A 132 12.87 1.65 -18.04
N ASP A 133 13.65 0.56 -17.98
CA ASP A 133 15.02 0.53 -17.44
C ASP A 133 15.14 1.06 -16.00
N ILE A 134 14.05 0.97 -15.22
CA ILE A 134 14.01 1.31 -13.80
C ILE A 134 14.35 0.04 -13.02
N THR A 135 15.64 -0.29 -12.94
CA THR A 135 16.11 -1.44 -12.16
C THR A 135 15.93 -1.20 -10.66
N PHE A 136 15.00 -1.94 -10.04
CA PHE A 136 15.10 -2.24 -8.61
C PHE A 136 15.86 -3.56 -8.49
N PRO A 137 17.06 -3.62 -7.91
CA PRO A 137 17.68 -4.92 -7.66
C PRO A 137 16.83 -5.68 -6.64
N THR A 138 16.18 -6.76 -7.06
CA THR A 138 15.83 -7.81 -6.10
C THR A 138 17.15 -8.44 -5.73
N GLU A 139 17.69 -8.11 -4.56
CA GLU A 139 18.84 -8.85 -4.04
C GLU A 139 18.44 -10.33 -4.01
N PRO A 140 19.10 -11.19 -4.81
CA PRO A 140 18.88 -12.62 -4.70
C PRO A 140 19.12 -13.04 -3.26
N LEU A 141 18.43 -14.09 -2.81
CA LEU A 141 18.68 -14.64 -1.49
C LEU A 141 20.12 -15.18 -1.46
N ASN A 142 21.06 -14.39 -0.92
CA ASN A 142 22.45 -14.81 -0.80
C ASN A 142 22.56 -16.01 0.16
N GLU A 143 23.60 -16.83 -0.02
CA GLU A 143 23.84 -18.05 0.74
C GLU A 143 23.82 -17.81 2.26
N ASP A 144 24.47 -16.75 2.73
CA ASP A 144 24.46 -16.36 4.15
C ASP A 144 23.05 -16.10 4.69
N ARG A 145 22.18 -15.47 3.87
CA ARG A 145 20.81 -15.14 4.24
C ARG A 145 19.93 -16.39 4.20
N ALA A 146 20.15 -17.27 3.22
CA ALA A 146 19.50 -18.57 3.12
C ALA A 146 19.84 -19.46 4.33
N GLN A 147 21.13 -19.59 4.67
CA GLN A 147 21.59 -20.38 5.82
C GLN A 147 21.03 -19.85 7.15
N ARG A 148 21.01 -18.52 7.35
CA ARG A 148 20.39 -17.92 8.54
C ARG A 148 18.90 -18.24 8.64
N LEU A 149 18.16 -18.10 7.53
CA LEU A 149 16.73 -18.42 7.51
C LEU A 149 16.48 -19.91 7.79
N GLU A 150 17.30 -20.80 7.22
CA GLU A 150 17.19 -22.24 7.48
C GLU A 150 17.48 -22.57 8.96
N ALA A 151 18.53 -21.99 9.54
CA ALA A 151 18.84 -22.15 10.96
C ALA A 151 17.70 -21.64 11.86
N MET A 152 17.12 -20.48 11.55
CA MET A 152 15.97 -19.96 12.30
C MET A 152 14.73 -20.86 12.16
N SER A 153 14.49 -21.43 10.98
CA SER A 153 13.40 -22.38 10.74
C SER A 153 13.55 -23.64 11.59
N ARG A 154 14.75 -24.24 11.60
CA ARG A 154 15.05 -25.44 12.40
C ARG A 154 14.86 -25.20 13.89
N LEU A 155 15.34 -24.06 14.41
CA LEU A 155 15.15 -23.69 15.81
C LEU A 155 13.67 -23.49 16.18
N CYS A 156 12.85 -23.00 15.23
CA CYS A 156 11.41 -22.87 15.43
C CYS A 156 10.73 -24.24 15.47
N GLU A 157 11.07 -25.14 14.55
CA GLU A 157 10.60 -26.53 14.53
C GLU A 157 10.96 -27.27 15.81
N ASP A 158 12.21 -27.17 16.27
CA ASP A 158 12.68 -27.81 17.51
C ASP A 158 11.89 -27.30 18.73
N LYS A 159 11.67 -25.98 18.84
CA LYS A 159 10.86 -25.40 19.93
C LYS A 159 9.40 -25.88 19.88
N LEU A 160 8.83 -26.06 18.70
CA LEU A 160 7.48 -26.58 18.54
C LEU A 160 7.40 -28.06 18.97
N ILE A 161 8.40 -28.85 18.61
CA ILE A 161 8.51 -30.26 19.02
C ILE A 161 8.66 -30.36 20.54
N ASP A 162 9.54 -29.57 21.14
CA ASP A 162 9.77 -29.56 22.59
C ASP A 162 8.54 -29.07 23.38
N SER A 163 7.85 -28.04 22.88
CA SER A 163 6.60 -27.55 23.47
C SER A 163 5.51 -28.63 23.45
N ASN A 164 5.40 -29.38 22.35
CA ASN A 164 4.48 -30.50 22.22
C ASN A 164 4.85 -31.66 23.16
N ARG A 165 6.15 -31.93 23.34
CA ARG A 165 6.66 -32.97 24.26
C ARG A 165 6.42 -32.63 25.73
N ASN A 166 6.41 -31.34 26.07
CA ASN A 166 6.13 -30.83 27.42
C ASN A 166 4.63 -30.68 27.73
N GLY A 167 3.74 -31.21 26.88
CA GLY A 167 2.30 -31.27 27.16
C GLY A 167 1.54 -29.95 26.99
N PHE A 168 2.14 -28.95 26.35
CA PHE A 168 1.40 -27.75 25.97
C PHE A 168 0.38 -28.07 24.87
N LYS A 169 -0.87 -27.62 25.07
CA LYS A 169 -1.98 -27.88 24.15
C LYS A 169 -1.65 -27.44 22.73
N LYS A 170 -1.72 -28.39 21.81
CA LYS A 170 -1.62 -28.18 20.36
C LYS A 170 -2.70 -27.17 19.92
N TRP A 171 -2.31 -26.17 19.13
CA TRP A 171 -3.26 -25.23 18.55
C TRP A 171 -3.98 -25.96 17.40
N SER A 172 -5.31 -25.89 17.34
CA SER A 172 -6.15 -26.66 16.40
C SER A 172 -5.83 -26.42 14.91
N SER A 173 -5.12 -25.33 14.59
CA SER A 173 -4.68 -25.01 13.23
C SER A 173 -3.46 -25.81 12.76
N LEU A 174 -2.79 -26.57 13.64
CA LEU A 174 -1.56 -27.33 13.34
C LEU A 174 -1.80 -28.83 13.12
N ASP A 175 -3.05 -29.29 13.01
CA ASP A 175 -3.36 -30.71 12.88
C ASP A 175 -3.11 -31.29 11.48
N SER A 176 -2.96 -30.45 10.45
CA SER A 176 -2.79 -30.89 9.06
C SER A 176 -1.37 -30.73 8.49
N ILE A 177 -0.41 -30.21 9.26
CA ILE A 177 0.97 -29.98 8.78
C ILE A 177 1.87 -31.15 9.22
N PRO A 178 2.43 -31.94 8.28
CA PRO A 178 3.42 -32.95 8.63
C PRO A 178 4.69 -32.30 9.19
N LEU A 179 5.19 -32.81 10.32
CA LEU A 179 6.33 -32.24 11.09
C LEU A 179 7.68 -32.21 10.35
N THR A 180 7.75 -32.76 9.14
CA THR A 180 8.97 -32.81 8.35
C THR A 180 8.66 -32.31 6.95
N ARG A 181 8.86 -31.01 6.74
CA ARG A 181 8.84 -30.41 5.41
C ARG A 181 10.28 -30.12 5.00
N GLN A 182 10.84 -30.94 4.11
CA GLN A 182 12.10 -30.59 3.44
C GLN A 182 11.85 -29.37 2.56
N SER A 183 12.18 -28.19 3.08
CA SER A 183 12.13 -26.95 2.32
C SER A 183 13.49 -26.76 1.67
N ALA A 184 13.62 -27.16 0.40
CA ALA A 184 14.79 -26.82 -0.39
C ALA A 184 14.71 -25.34 -0.78
N ALA A 185 15.68 -24.54 -0.35
CA ALA A 185 15.85 -23.20 -0.88
C ALA A 185 16.32 -23.31 -2.34
N ILE A 186 15.57 -22.73 -3.27
CA ILE A 186 16.01 -22.59 -4.65
C ILE A 186 16.99 -21.41 -4.67
N LEU A 187 18.28 -21.71 -4.68
CA LEU A 187 19.35 -20.74 -4.85
C LEU A 187 19.48 -20.40 -6.35
N SER A 188 19.69 -19.14 -6.69
CA SER A 188 20.04 -18.69 -8.04
C SER A 188 21.49 -18.28 -8.12
#